data_AF-M5T0R9-F1
#
_entry.id   AF-M5T0R9-F1
#
_cell.length_a   1.000
_cell.length_b   1.000
_cell.length_c   1.000
_cell.angle_alpha   90.00
_cell.angle_beta   90.00
_cell.angle_gamma   90.00
#
_symmetry.space_group_name_H-M   'P 1'
#
loop_
_entity.id
_entity.type
_entity.pdbx_description
1 polymer ?
#
loop_
_entity_poly.entity_id
_entity_poly.type
_entity_poly.pdbx_seq_one_letter_code
_entity_poly.pdbx_strand_id
1 'polypeptide(L)'
;MLKRYDNPPTSNREPPPMSEQRRKRYQGVLYPLTQRSRFRRSEMSDLVDEETASFVTRTINEVVRAGVLETVREDDEILYEWAAGDPVGLVNQWIDRRIHGDQVKETPEQERPRERLMRLGAASLSDADLLAILIRVGVVGESAVTGAQKLANRFHDELDRLRDAGLPELREITPAVTKASYCQILAALELGKRATEALRERPVVIHKITSTVEATQYCAEKFAYLAGDAVQEEFHIVTLDTKHKPIRSHRITIGTLDASLVHPREVFRPAIRDAASAVLLVHNHPSGDPTPSREDHSVTERLTEAGKLIGISVLDHIVVARQRCVSIRECS
;
A
#
# COMPACT_ATOMS: atom_id res chain seq x y z
N MET A 1 3.99 14.44 64.59
CA MET A 1 3.73 15.39 63.47
C MET A 1 5.08 15.77 62.88
N LEU A 2 5.56 15.03 61.87
CA LEU A 2 6.82 15.33 61.16
C LEU A 2 6.55 15.18 59.67
N LYS A 3 6.50 16.32 58.97
CA LYS A 3 6.29 16.42 57.52
C LYS A 3 7.56 15.93 56.81
N ARG A 4 7.43 14.92 55.95
CA ARG A 4 8.45 14.57 54.96
C ARG A 4 8.32 15.56 53.78
N TYR A 5 9.44 16.13 53.38
CA TYR A 5 9.57 16.90 52.13
C TYR A 5 9.73 15.89 50.98
N ASP A 6 8.77 15.87 50.07
CA ASP A 6 8.89 15.19 48.77
C ASP A 6 9.62 16.13 47.80
N ASN A 7 10.78 15.72 47.30
CA ASN A 7 11.39 16.33 46.12
C ASN A 7 10.70 15.78 44.86
N PRO A 8 10.38 16.63 43.86
CA PRO A 8 9.81 16.16 42.61
C PRO A 8 10.86 15.36 41.82
N PRO A 9 10.45 14.33 41.06
CA PRO A 9 11.38 13.52 40.28
C PRO A 9 11.97 14.38 39.15
N THR A 10 13.29 14.42 39.09
CA THR A 10 14.02 14.95 37.94
C THR A 10 13.65 14.11 36.72
N SER A 11 13.06 14.77 35.72
CA SER A 11 12.73 14.21 34.42
C SER A 11 14.00 13.74 33.71
N ASN A 12 14.37 12.47 33.90
CA ASN A 12 15.39 11.78 33.14
C ASN A 12 14.84 11.50 31.73
N ARG A 13 14.82 12.52 30.86
CA ARG A 13 14.62 12.30 29.43
C ARG A 13 15.98 11.91 28.86
N GLU A 14 16.07 10.70 28.33
CA GLU A 14 17.23 10.27 27.55
C GLU A 14 17.53 11.31 26.45
N PRO A 15 18.82 11.59 26.19
CA PRO A 15 19.17 12.55 25.15
C PRO A 15 18.60 12.07 23.81
N PRO A 16 18.03 12.97 23.00
CA PRO A 16 17.41 12.59 21.73
C PRO A 16 18.44 11.89 20.83
N PRO A 17 18.05 10.87 20.06
CA PRO A 17 18.95 10.15 19.16
C PRO A 17 19.72 11.12 18.26
N MET A 18 20.96 10.75 17.89
CA MET A 18 21.87 11.61 17.09
C MET A 18 21.24 12.14 15.79
N SER A 19 20.29 11.40 15.20
CA SER A 19 19.50 11.80 14.03
C SER A 19 18.51 12.92 14.34
N GLU A 20 17.89 12.92 15.53
CA GLU A 20 16.97 13.95 15.99
C GLU A 20 17.71 15.24 16.38
N GLN A 21 18.91 15.13 16.98
CA GLN A 21 19.78 16.30 17.22
C GLN A 21 20.22 16.95 15.91
N ARG A 22 20.59 16.14 14.90
CA ARG A 22 20.92 16.64 13.55
C ARG A 22 19.72 17.29 12.88
N ARG A 23 18.52 16.72 13.01
CA ARG A 23 17.26 17.29 12.50
C ARG A 23 17.00 18.67 13.08
N LYS A 24 17.00 18.77 14.42
CA LYS A 24 16.77 20.04 15.11
C LYS A 24 17.77 21.10 14.68
N ARG A 25 19.04 20.73 14.49
CA ARG A 25 20.07 21.65 14.00
C ARG A 25 19.79 22.15 12.58
N TYR A 26 19.44 21.28 11.63
CA TYR A 26 19.13 21.72 10.27
C TYR A 26 17.85 22.55 10.20
N GLN A 27 16.82 22.18 10.98
CA GLN A 27 15.58 22.95 11.09
C GLN A 27 15.86 24.33 11.68
N GLY A 28 16.65 24.42 12.75
CA GLY A 28 17.04 25.69 13.37
C GLY A 28 17.77 26.65 12.43
N VAL A 29 18.54 26.13 11.48
CA VAL A 29 19.21 26.96 10.46
C VAL A 29 18.29 27.33 9.30
N LEU A 30 17.47 26.39 8.81
CA LEU A 30 16.78 26.56 7.52
C LEU A 30 15.34 27.07 7.64
N TYR A 31 14.61 26.72 8.71
CA TYR A 31 13.21 27.13 8.86
C TYR A 31 13.03 28.64 9.01
N PRO A 32 13.89 29.39 9.72
CA PRO A 32 13.77 30.85 9.76
C PRO A 32 13.89 31.51 8.38
N LEU A 33 14.54 30.82 7.43
CA LEU A 33 14.84 31.34 6.09
C LEU A 33 13.72 31.05 5.08
N THR A 34 12.80 30.12 5.37
CA THR A 34 11.71 29.76 4.44
C THR A 34 10.66 30.86 4.27
N GLN A 35 10.63 31.85 5.18
CA GLN A 35 9.75 33.02 5.09
C GLN A 35 10.28 34.09 4.12
N ARG A 36 11.51 33.95 3.63
CA ARG A 36 12.14 34.89 2.70
C ARG A 36 12.31 34.24 1.34
N SER A 37 11.98 34.96 0.28
CA SER A 37 12.24 34.52 -1.10
C SER A 37 13.73 34.55 -1.44
N ARG A 38 14.45 35.54 -0.91
CA ARG A 38 15.89 35.74 -1.08
C ARG A 38 16.53 36.33 0.18
N PHE A 39 17.79 36.00 0.44
CA PHE A 39 18.49 36.43 1.67
C PHE A 39 20.01 36.41 1.52
N ARG A 40 20.70 37.26 2.30
CA ARG A 40 22.18 37.30 2.39
C ARG A 40 22.69 36.41 3.50
N ARG A 41 23.96 36.00 3.42
CA ARG A 41 24.60 35.21 4.48
C ARG A 41 24.65 35.93 5.83
N SER A 42 24.94 37.24 5.85
CA SER A 42 24.96 38.04 7.09
C SER A 42 23.62 38.03 7.80
N GLU A 43 22.53 38.18 7.04
CA GLU A 43 21.16 38.17 7.56
C GLU A 43 20.76 36.81 8.17
N MET A 44 21.44 35.71 7.80
CA MET A 44 21.15 34.38 8.34
C MET A 44 21.71 34.22 9.76
N SER A 45 22.89 34.80 10.04
CA SER A 45 23.52 34.73 11.36
C SER A 45 22.70 35.47 12.43
N ASP A 46 21.93 36.47 12.03
CA ASP A 46 21.04 37.24 12.91
C ASP A 46 19.71 36.53 13.19
N LEU A 47 19.36 35.50 12.42
CA LEU A 47 18.07 34.78 12.48
C LEU A 47 18.14 33.44 13.21
N VAL A 48 19.32 33.04 13.69
CA VAL A 48 19.56 31.74 14.31
C VAL A 48 20.19 31.90 15.69
N ASP A 49 19.92 30.94 16.58
CA ASP A 49 20.46 30.96 17.93
C ASP A 49 21.99 30.72 17.93
N GLU A 50 22.70 31.21 18.96
CA GLU A 50 24.17 31.13 19.08
C GLU A 50 24.72 29.71 18.90
N GLU A 51 23.99 28.69 19.40
CA GLU A 51 24.35 27.28 19.27
C GLU A 51 24.36 26.81 17.80
N THR A 52 23.44 27.33 16.99
CA THR A 52 23.29 26.98 15.57
C THR A 52 24.08 27.87 14.61
N ALA A 53 24.48 29.07 15.04
CA ALA A 53 25.24 30.05 14.25
C ALA A 53 26.54 29.47 13.67
N SER A 54 27.25 28.64 14.44
CA SER A 54 28.50 27.99 14.01
C SER A 54 28.32 27.01 12.84
N PHE A 55 27.08 26.58 12.57
CA PHE A 55 26.74 25.59 11.53
C PHE A 55 26.11 26.20 10.27
N VAL A 56 25.78 27.49 10.27
CA VAL A 56 25.08 28.18 9.17
C VAL A 56 25.84 28.05 7.86
N THR A 57 27.10 28.49 7.84
CA THR A 57 27.93 28.50 6.62
C THR A 57 28.05 27.10 6.00
N ARG A 58 28.24 26.08 6.84
CA ARG A 58 28.34 24.70 6.38
C ARG A 58 27.02 24.21 5.78
N THR A 59 25.92 24.44 6.49
CA THR A 59 24.59 23.96 6.09
C THR A 59 24.17 24.59 4.76
N ILE A 60 24.37 25.89 4.59
CA ILE A 60 24.04 26.60 3.35
C ILE A 60 24.85 26.07 2.16
N ASN A 61 26.16 25.88 2.33
CA ASN A 61 26.99 25.30 1.26
C ASN A 61 26.50 23.90 0.86
N GLU A 62 25.99 23.11 1.80
CA GLU A 62 25.44 21.78 1.52
C GLU A 62 24.06 21.83 0.83
N VAL A 63 23.21 22.80 1.20
CA VAL A 63 21.89 23.03 0.57
C VAL A 63 22.04 23.56 -0.87
N VAL A 64 23.00 24.47 -1.10
CA VAL A 64 23.33 24.97 -2.45
C VAL A 64 23.88 23.84 -3.33
N ARG A 65 24.80 23.02 -2.82
CA ARG A 65 25.29 21.84 -3.57
C ARG A 65 24.19 20.84 -3.91
N ALA A 66 23.14 20.77 -3.09
CA ALA A 66 22.00 19.90 -3.33
C ALA A 66 20.96 20.50 -4.29
N GLY A 67 21.18 21.71 -4.80
CA GLY A 67 20.28 22.39 -5.73
C GLY A 67 18.97 22.86 -5.09
N VAL A 68 18.91 22.96 -3.76
CA VAL A 68 17.74 23.45 -3.02
C VAL A 68 17.77 24.98 -2.89
N LEU A 69 18.98 25.54 -2.82
CA LEU A 69 19.23 26.98 -2.92
C LEU A 69 20.06 27.26 -4.17
N GLU A 70 19.70 28.30 -4.88
CA GLU A 70 20.46 28.88 -5.98
C GLU A 70 21.22 30.11 -5.49
N THR A 71 22.33 30.42 -6.16
CA THR A 71 23.20 31.53 -5.80
C THR A 71 23.08 32.62 -6.86
N VAL A 72 22.61 33.80 -6.47
CA VAL A 72 22.43 34.95 -7.35
C VAL A 72 23.44 36.04 -6.96
N ARG A 73 24.04 36.70 -7.96
CA ARG A 73 24.93 37.84 -7.74
C ARG A 73 24.21 39.14 -8.07
N GLU A 74 24.17 40.06 -7.12
CA GLU A 74 23.58 41.40 -7.25
C GLU A 74 24.54 42.38 -6.55
N ASP A 75 24.96 43.45 -7.24
CA ASP A 75 25.85 44.50 -6.72
C ASP A 75 27.11 44.00 -5.98
N ASP A 76 27.85 43.05 -6.58
CA ASP A 76 29.04 42.37 -6.01
C ASP A 76 28.79 41.55 -4.72
N GLU A 77 27.53 41.37 -4.32
CA GLU A 77 27.13 40.53 -3.20
C GLU A 77 26.51 39.19 -3.63
N ILE A 78 26.60 38.18 -2.75
CA ILE A 78 26.01 36.86 -2.96
C ILE A 78 24.68 36.75 -2.21
N LEU A 79 23.61 36.53 -2.97
CA LEU A 79 22.27 36.23 -2.49
C LEU A 79 21.96 34.75 -2.68
N TYR A 80 21.10 34.22 -1.81
CA TYR A 80 20.58 32.86 -1.91
C TYR A 80 19.09 32.93 -2.14
N GLU A 81 18.61 32.18 -3.14
CA GLU A 81 17.20 32.06 -3.50
C GLU A 81 16.79 30.59 -3.45
N TRP A 82 15.54 30.31 -3.06
CA TRP A 82 15.02 28.95 -3.10
C TRP A 82 14.81 28.51 -4.55
N ALA A 83 15.22 27.28 -4.86
CA ALA A 83 14.84 26.65 -6.12
C ALA A 83 13.30 26.64 -6.22
N ALA A 84 12.74 26.82 -7.42
CA ALA A 84 11.31 27.02 -7.62
C ALA A 84 10.43 25.99 -6.87
N GLY A 85 9.44 26.47 -6.11
CA GLY A 85 8.53 25.61 -5.35
C GLY A 85 8.22 26.13 -3.94
N ASP A 86 7.80 25.21 -3.06
CA ASP A 86 7.55 25.47 -1.63
C ASP A 86 8.85 25.33 -0.82
N PRO A 87 9.39 26.42 -0.25
CA PRO A 87 10.61 26.39 0.56
C PRO A 87 10.54 25.43 1.76
N VAL A 88 9.36 25.30 2.39
CA VAL A 88 9.20 24.40 3.55
C VAL A 88 9.28 22.95 3.11
N GLY A 89 8.58 22.58 2.03
CA GLY A 89 8.66 21.26 1.41
C GLY A 89 10.08 20.90 0.96
N LEU A 90 10.79 21.82 0.33
CA LEU A 90 12.17 21.61 -0.13
C LEU A 90 13.14 21.38 1.03
N VAL A 91 13.02 22.18 2.10
CA VAL A 91 13.82 22.00 3.31
C VAL A 91 13.52 20.65 3.96
N ASN A 92 12.25 20.27 4.10
CA ASN A 92 11.87 18.98 4.68
C ASN A 92 12.47 17.81 3.90
N GLN A 93 12.31 17.81 2.57
CA GLN A 93 12.87 16.76 1.70
C GLN A 93 14.40 16.70 1.80
N TRP A 94 15.08 17.85 1.85
CA TRP A 94 16.52 17.89 1.99
C TRP A 94 16.99 17.38 3.35
N ILE A 95 16.35 17.83 4.43
CA ILE A 95 16.64 17.38 5.80
C ILE A 95 16.42 15.87 5.93
N ASP A 96 15.32 15.36 5.38
CA ASP A 96 15.02 13.92 5.36
C ASP A 96 16.09 13.15 4.60
N ARG A 97 16.49 13.58 3.39
CA ARG A 97 17.59 12.96 2.64
C ARG A 97 18.94 13.03 3.39
N ARG A 98 19.23 14.12 4.11
CA ARG A 98 20.51 14.33 4.82
C ARG A 98 20.60 13.57 6.14
N ILE A 99 19.47 13.38 6.83
CA ILE A 99 19.43 12.60 8.06
C ILE A 99 19.43 11.12 7.72
N HIS A 100 18.62 10.71 6.75
CA HIS A 100 18.38 9.30 6.49
C HIS A 100 19.41 8.68 5.55
N GLY A 101 20.03 9.48 4.66
CA GLY A 101 21.07 9.03 3.71
C GLY A 101 20.64 7.89 2.79
N ASP A 102 21.32 7.71 1.65
CA ASP A 102 21.10 6.56 0.76
C ASP A 102 21.69 5.24 1.34
N GLN A 103 21.65 5.05 2.66
CA GLN A 103 22.17 3.88 3.35
C GLN A 103 21.10 3.23 4.23
N VAL A 104 20.67 2.04 3.81
CA VAL A 104 19.63 1.15 4.37
C VAL A 104 19.81 0.78 5.87
N LYS A 105 20.83 1.29 6.56
CA LYS A 105 21.01 1.04 8.00
C LYS A 105 20.24 1.99 8.92
N GLU A 106 19.66 3.08 8.41
CA GLU A 106 18.93 4.07 9.23
C GLU A 106 17.47 4.30 8.84
N THR A 107 16.88 3.48 7.95
CA THR A 107 15.42 3.47 7.74
C THR A 107 14.74 3.02 9.05
N PRO A 108 13.73 3.75 9.56
CA PRO A 108 12.92 3.29 10.69
C PRO A 108 12.48 1.84 10.44
N GLU A 109 12.55 0.98 11.45
CA GLU A 109 12.22 -0.45 11.30
C GLU A 109 10.86 -0.64 10.59
N GLN A 110 9.91 0.24 10.87
CA GLN A 110 8.56 0.26 10.28
C GLN A 110 8.49 0.57 8.78
N GLU A 111 9.52 1.19 8.22
CA GLU A 111 9.58 1.60 6.81
C GLU A 111 10.44 0.66 5.97
N ARG A 112 11.18 -0.24 6.62
CA ARG A 112 12.00 -1.22 5.91
C ARG A 112 11.12 -2.23 5.18
N PRO A 113 11.47 -2.63 3.94
CA PRO A 113 10.63 -3.49 3.13
C PRO A 113 10.23 -4.82 3.78
N ARG A 114 11.11 -5.48 4.53
CA ARG A 114 10.82 -6.79 5.15
C ARG A 114 9.83 -6.67 6.30
N GLU A 115 10.00 -5.65 7.10
CA GLU A 115 9.17 -5.34 8.25
C GLU A 115 7.79 -4.86 7.78
N ARG A 116 7.74 -4.07 6.70
CA ARG A 116 6.49 -3.73 5.99
C ARG A 116 5.81 -4.98 5.45
N LEU A 117 6.55 -5.91 4.83
CA LEU A 117 6.00 -7.18 4.34
C LEU A 117 5.35 -7.98 5.49
N MET A 118 6.01 -8.07 6.64
CA MET A 118 5.48 -8.80 7.82
C MET A 118 4.25 -8.12 8.42
N ARG A 119 4.20 -6.78 8.42
CA ARG A 119 3.11 -6.01 9.04
C ARG A 119 1.89 -5.81 8.14
N LEU A 120 2.11 -5.52 6.86
CA LEU A 120 1.07 -5.06 5.93
C LEU A 120 0.76 -6.09 4.82
N GLY A 121 1.55 -7.16 4.71
CA GLY A 121 1.40 -8.17 3.67
C GLY A 121 1.92 -7.72 2.30
N ALA A 122 2.17 -8.70 1.41
CA ALA A 122 2.83 -8.47 0.12
C ALA A 122 2.04 -7.55 -0.82
N ALA A 123 0.71 -7.57 -0.77
CA ALA A 123 -0.16 -6.77 -1.63
C ALA A 123 -0.06 -5.26 -1.38
N SER A 124 0.47 -4.87 -0.21
CA SER A 124 0.60 -3.47 0.21
C SER A 124 1.96 -2.86 -0.15
N LEU A 125 2.87 -3.65 -0.73
CA LEU A 125 4.22 -3.24 -1.08
C LEU A 125 4.29 -2.79 -2.53
N SER A 126 5.18 -1.83 -2.80
CA SER A 126 5.54 -1.47 -4.16
C SER A 126 6.47 -2.52 -4.80
N ASP A 127 6.58 -2.53 -6.13
CA ASP A 127 7.53 -3.40 -6.82
C ASP A 127 8.98 -3.13 -6.39
N ALA A 128 9.31 -1.87 -6.12
CA ALA A 128 10.60 -1.48 -5.55
C ALA A 128 10.82 -2.11 -4.16
N ASP A 129 9.80 -2.16 -3.30
CA ASP A 129 9.91 -2.83 -2.00
C ASP A 129 10.14 -4.34 -2.16
N LEU A 130 9.38 -4.99 -3.04
CA LEU A 130 9.51 -6.42 -3.31
C LEU A 130 10.90 -6.77 -3.86
N LEU A 131 11.39 -5.97 -4.81
CA LEU A 131 12.74 -6.11 -5.36
C LEU A 131 13.82 -5.83 -4.30
N ALA A 132 13.63 -4.86 -3.41
CA ALA A 132 14.59 -4.56 -2.35
C ALA A 132 14.72 -5.73 -1.36
N ILE A 133 13.63 -6.44 -1.06
CA ILE A 133 13.63 -7.64 -0.23
C ILE A 133 14.47 -8.75 -0.86
N LEU A 134 14.33 -8.93 -2.18
CA LEU A 134 15.07 -9.92 -2.97
C LEU A 134 16.55 -9.55 -3.11
N ILE A 135 16.88 -8.27 -3.32
CA ILE A 135 18.27 -7.80 -3.37
C ILE A 135 18.97 -7.96 -2.02
N ARG A 136 18.23 -7.77 -0.92
CA ARG A 136 18.63 -7.99 0.48
C ARG A 136 19.75 -7.09 1.00
N VAL A 137 20.87 -7.00 0.30
CA VAL A 137 22.04 -6.20 0.69
C VAL A 137 22.46 -5.35 -0.51
N GLY A 138 22.73 -4.07 -0.26
CA GLY A 138 23.35 -3.19 -1.24
C GLY A 138 24.83 -3.53 -1.44
N VAL A 139 25.47 -2.77 -2.32
CA VAL A 139 26.91 -2.77 -2.53
C VAL A 139 27.51 -1.46 -2.02
N VAL A 140 28.84 -1.37 -2.01
CA VAL A 140 29.51 -0.10 -1.70
C VAL A 140 29.04 0.96 -2.69
N GLY A 141 28.45 2.04 -2.18
CA GLY A 141 27.93 3.15 -2.97
C GLY A 141 26.48 3.02 -3.44
N GLU A 142 25.80 1.88 -3.24
CA GLU A 142 24.39 1.74 -3.61
C GLU A 142 23.62 0.77 -2.72
N SER A 143 22.52 1.23 -2.14
CA SER A 143 21.69 0.41 -1.26
C SER A 143 20.76 -0.55 -2.02
N ALA A 144 20.28 -1.59 -1.34
CA ALA A 144 19.31 -2.52 -1.93
C ALA A 144 18.01 -1.82 -2.33
N VAL A 145 17.56 -0.83 -1.55
CA VAL A 145 16.35 -0.04 -1.84
C VAL A 145 16.57 0.84 -3.06
N THR A 146 17.71 1.53 -3.13
CA THR A 146 18.06 2.38 -4.28
C THR A 146 18.16 1.56 -5.58
N GLY A 147 18.85 0.41 -5.53
CA GLY A 147 18.96 -0.47 -6.69
C GLY A 147 17.61 -1.06 -7.11
N ALA A 148 16.77 -1.44 -6.15
CA ALA A 148 15.43 -1.91 -6.42
C ALA A 148 14.54 -0.84 -7.05
N GLN A 149 14.64 0.42 -6.61
CA GLN A 149 13.90 1.53 -7.21
C GLN A 149 14.34 1.77 -8.66
N LYS A 150 15.64 1.70 -8.96
CA LYS A 150 16.14 1.82 -10.34
C LYS A 150 15.60 0.72 -11.23
N LEU A 151 15.59 -0.53 -10.75
CA LEU A 151 15.00 -1.65 -11.48
C LEU A 151 13.49 -1.45 -11.68
N ALA A 152 12.75 -1.13 -10.62
CA ALA A 152 11.31 -0.90 -10.70
C ALA A 152 10.97 0.22 -11.69
N ASN A 153 11.73 1.32 -11.68
CA ASN A 153 11.54 2.41 -12.65
C ASN A 153 11.86 1.98 -14.08
N ARG A 154 12.91 1.17 -14.27
CA ARG A 154 13.33 0.70 -15.60
C ARG A 154 12.36 -0.32 -16.21
N PHE A 155 11.74 -1.14 -15.36
CA PHE A 155 10.87 -2.26 -15.77
C PHE A 155 9.39 -2.02 -15.49
N HIS A 156 8.98 -0.87 -14.94
CA HIS A 156 7.61 -0.44 -14.58
C HIS A 156 6.48 -1.39 -15.00
N ASP A 157 5.81 -1.14 -16.13
CA ASP A 157 4.68 -1.94 -16.64
C ASP A 157 5.13 -3.23 -17.36
N GLU A 158 6.42 -3.53 -17.35
CA GLU A 158 7.09 -4.61 -18.09
C GLU A 158 7.91 -5.51 -17.15
N LEU A 159 7.45 -5.70 -15.91
CA LEU A 159 8.10 -6.56 -14.90
C LEU A 159 8.29 -8.00 -15.39
N ASP A 160 7.45 -8.46 -16.32
CA ASP A 160 7.57 -9.77 -16.96
C ASP A 160 8.87 -9.92 -17.77
N ARG A 161 9.41 -8.82 -18.31
CA ARG A 161 10.71 -8.78 -19.02
C ARG A 161 11.92 -8.92 -18.11
N LEU A 162 11.76 -8.73 -16.81
CA LEU A 162 12.85 -8.92 -15.84
C LEU A 162 13.43 -10.35 -15.89
N ARG A 163 12.60 -11.32 -16.30
CA ARG A 163 12.99 -12.72 -16.51
C ARG A 163 13.96 -12.92 -17.68
N ASP A 164 13.83 -12.08 -18.71
CA ASP A 164 14.61 -12.19 -19.95
C ASP A 164 15.95 -11.45 -19.83
N ALA A 165 16.09 -10.58 -18.83
CA ALA A 165 17.28 -9.79 -18.61
C ALA A 165 18.45 -10.62 -18.05
N GLY A 166 19.60 -10.50 -18.70
CA GLY A 166 20.84 -11.10 -18.24
C GLY A 166 21.40 -10.38 -17.01
N LEU A 167 22.21 -11.07 -16.19
CA LEU A 167 22.94 -10.43 -15.08
C LEU A 167 23.76 -9.21 -15.52
N PRO A 168 24.49 -9.22 -16.67
CA PRO A 168 25.22 -8.03 -17.13
C PRO A 168 24.29 -6.84 -17.38
N GLU A 169 23.16 -7.05 -18.06
CA GLU A 169 22.17 -6.01 -18.37
C GLU A 169 21.55 -5.41 -17.10
N LEU A 170 21.22 -6.25 -16.11
CA LEU A 170 20.72 -5.75 -14.83
C LEU A 170 21.76 -4.95 -14.05
N ARG A 171 23.04 -5.29 -14.20
CA ARG A 171 24.14 -4.54 -13.57
C ARG A 171 24.44 -3.21 -14.25
N GLU A 172 24.07 -3.03 -15.52
CA GLU A 172 24.12 -1.72 -16.18
C GLU A 172 23.11 -0.75 -15.55
N ILE A 173 21.97 -1.27 -15.07
CA ILE A 173 20.95 -0.47 -14.39
C ILE A 173 21.37 -0.18 -12.94
N THR A 174 21.80 -1.23 -12.22
CA THR A 174 22.24 -1.08 -10.82
C THR A 174 23.32 -2.10 -10.43
N PRO A 175 24.46 -1.65 -9.85
CA PRO A 175 25.46 -2.55 -9.30
C PRO A 175 24.99 -3.32 -8.06
N ALA A 176 23.84 -2.96 -7.47
CA ALA A 176 23.27 -3.67 -6.32
C ALA A 176 22.80 -5.09 -6.66
N VAL A 177 22.58 -5.41 -7.95
CA VAL A 177 22.29 -6.77 -8.39
C VAL A 177 23.57 -7.59 -8.42
N THR A 178 23.81 -8.28 -7.31
CA THR A 178 24.83 -9.33 -7.19
C THR A 178 24.37 -10.63 -7.85
N LYS A 179 25.29 -11.59 -8.02
CA LYS A 179 24.95 -12.95 -8.48
C LYS A 179 23.90 -13.62 -7.57
N ALA A 180 23.98 -13.40 -6.25
CA ALA A 180 23.05 -13.99 -5.30
C ALA A 180 21.64 -13.40 -5.47
N SER A 181 21.53 -12.07 -5.49
CA SER A 181 20.24 -11.39 -5.70
C SER A 181 19.65 -11.67 -7.07
N TYR A 182 20.47 -11.83 -8.11
CA TYR A 182 20.01 -12.25 -9.43
C TYR A 182 19.32 -13.61 -9.40
N CYS A 183 19.96 -14.62 -8.78
CA CYS A 183 19.33 -15.92 -8.60
C CYS A 183 18.03 -15.83 -7.77
N GLN A 184 18.00 -14.98 -6.75
CA GLN A 184 16.80 -14.76 -5.92
C GLN A 184 15.65 -14.16 -6.72
N ILE A 185 15.93 -13.15 -7.56
CA ILE A 185 14.94 -12.53 -8.44
C ILE A 185 14.37 -13.56 -9.41
N LEU A 186 15.22 -14.31 -10.13
CA LEU A 186 14.76 -15.33 -11.08
C LEU A 186 13.97 -16.45 -10.40
N ALA A 187 14.41 -16.90 -9.22
CA ALA A 187 13.69 -17.91 -8.46
C ALA A 187 12.30 -17.41 -8.03
N ALA A 188 12.18 -16.15 -7.58
CA ALA A 188 10.91 -15.56 -7.19
C ALA A 188 9.94 -15.45 -8.39
N LEU A 189 10.43 -14.99 -9.54
CA LEU A 189 9.63 -14.89 -10.77
C LEU A 189 9.15 -16.26 -11.26
N GLU A 190 10.02 -17.27 -11.28
CA GLU A 190 9.67 -18.62 -11.69
C GLU A 190 8.69 -19.28 -10.71
N LEU A 191 8.86 -19.08 -9.41
CA LEU A 191 7.90 -19.55 -8.40
C LEU A 191 6.54 -18.87 -8.59
N GLY A 192 6.49 -17.57 -8.86
CA GLY A 192 5.26 -16.84 -9.17
C GLY A 192 4.55 -17.38 -10.41
N LYS A 193 5.32 -17.65 -11.48
CA LYS A 193 4.82 -18.30 -12.69
C LYS A 193 4.23 -19.68 -12.38
N ARG A 194 4.97 -20.57 -11.70
CA ARG A 194 4.50 -21.91 -11.34
C ARG A 194 3.32 -21.91 -10.41
N ALA A 195 3.25 -20.97 -9.46
CA ALA A 195 2.08 -20.82 -8.60
C ALA A 195 0.85 -20.44 -9.42
N THR A 196 1.00 -19.53 -10.38
CA THR A 196 -0.08 -19.14 -11.31
C THR A 196 -0.48 -20.29 -12.22
N GLU A 197 0.48 -21.06 -12.73
CA GLU A 197 0.23 -22.26 -13.53
C GLU A 197 -0.44 -23.36 -12.70
N ALA A 198 -0.02 -23.61 -11.46
CA ALA A 198 -0.66 -24.55 -10.56
C ALA A 198 -2.10 -24.14 -10.21
N LEU A 199 -2.40 -22.84 -10.15
CA LEU A 199 -3.78 -22.34 -10.04
C LEU A 199 -4.60 -22.59 -11.33
N ARG A 200 -3.95 -22.67 -12.50
CA ARG A 200 -4.57 -23.02 -13.79
C ARG A 200 -4.69 -24.53 -14.02
N GLU A 201 -3.75 -25.32 -13.50
CA GLU A 201 -3.66 -26.79 -13.63
C GLU A 201 -4.45 -27.55 -12.56
N ARG A 202 -4.84 -26.90 -11.46
CA ARG A 202 -6.04 -27.34 -10.75
C ARG A 202 -7.14 -27.35 -11.80
N PRO A 203 -7.81 -28.49 -12.05
CA PRO A 203 -8.93 -28.49 -12.96
C PRO A 203 -9.94 -27.50 -12.39
N VAL A 204 -9.97 -26.30 -12.96
CA VAL A 204 -11.17 -25.49 -12.93
C VAL A 204 -12.11 -26.30 -13.80
N VAL A 205 -12.77 -27.29 -13.19
CA VAL A 205 -14.08 -27.68 -13.65
C VAL A 205 -14.79 -26.34 -13.70
N ILE A 206 -15.01 -25.82 -14.91
CA ILE A 206 -15.76 -24.59 -15.06
C ILE A 206 -17.16 -24.97 -14.57
N HIS A 207 -17.39 -24.79 -13.27
CA HIS A 207 -18.60 -25.16 -12.58
C HIS A 207 -19.67 -24.26 -13.15
N LYS A 208 -20.38 -24.82 -14.13
CA LYS A 208 -21.64 -24.28 -14.55
C LYS A 208 -22.53 -24.31 -13.32
N ILE A 209 -23.00 -23.16 -12.88
CA ILE A 209 -23.90 -23.10 -11.73
C ILE A 209 -25.31 -23.36 -12.27
N THR A 210 -25.74 -24.62 -12.20
CA THR A 210 -27.07 -25.06 -12.65
C THR A 210 -28.01 -25.46 -11.53
N SER A 211 -27.49 -25.59 -10.32
CA SER A 211 -28.26 -25.99 -9.13
C SER A 211 -27.83 -25.20 -7.89
N THR A 212 -28.70 -25.18 -6.89
CA THR A 212 -28.41 -24.60 -5.57
C THR A 212 -27.21 -25.28 -4.90
N VAL A 213 -27.07 -26.59 -5.08
CA VAL A 213 -25.93 -27.37 -4.55
C VAL A 213 -24.62 -26.88 -5.15
N GLU A 214 -24.56 -26.72 -6.48
CA GLU A 214 -23.39 -26.18 -7.17
C GLU A 214 -23.10 -24.72 -6.77
N ALA A 215 -24.14 -23.89 -6.63
CA ALA A 215 -24.00 -22.51 -6.18
C ALA A 215 -23.40 -22.44 -4.76
N THR A 216 -23.93 -23.26 -3.86
CA THR A 216 -23.50 -23.34 -2.46
C THR A 216 -22.06 -23.87 -2.37
N GLN A 217 -21.72 -24.92 -3.11
CA GLN A 217 -20.35 -25.46 -3.14
C GLN A 217 -19.37 -24.44 -3.72
N TYR A 218 -19.71 -23.83 -4.86
CA TYR A 218 -18.88 -22.78 -5.45
C TYR A 218 -18.64 -21.64 -4.45
N CYS A 219 -19.68 -21.18 -3.76
CA CYS A 219 -19.54 -20.12 -2.77
C CYS A 219 -18.71 -20.54 -1.55
N ALA A 220 -18.91 -21.75 -1.04
CA ALA A 220 -18.14 -22.27 0.08
C ALA A 220 -16.64 -22.32 -0.24
N GLU A 221 -16.27 -22.73 -1.46
CA GLU A 221 -14.87 -22.76 -1.92
C GLU A 221 -14.34 -21.34 -2.20
N LYS A 222 -15.09 -20.53 -2.96
CA LYS A 222 -14.65 -19.21 -3.44
C LYS A 222 -14.53 -18.18 -2.32
N PHE A 223 -15.42 -18.26 -1.34
CA PHE A 223 -15.54 -17.31 -0.24
C PHE A 223 -15.18 -17.93 1.12
N ALA A 224 -14.43 -19.03 1.15
CA ALA A 224 -13.96 -19.68 2.37
C ALA A 224 -13.26 -18.71 3.34
N TYR A 225 -12.57 -17.68 2.82
CA TYR A 225 -11.90 -16.66 3.64
C TYR A 225 -12.88 -15.81 4.46
N LEU A 226 -14.12 -15.64 3.98
CA LEU A 226 -15.17 -14.92 4.71
C LEU A 226 -15.69 -15.71 5.92
N ALA A 227 -15.52 -17.04 5.92
CA ALA A 227 -15.95 -17.91 7.00
C ALA A 227 -14.94 -17.98 8.17
N GLY A 228 -13.66 -17.69 7.90
CA GLY A 228 -12.56 -17.82 8.88
C GLY A 228 -12.10 -16.51 9.53
N ASP A 229 -12.00 -15.43 8.74
CA ASP A 229 -11.27 -14.21 9.12
C ASP A 229 -12.13 -12.93 9.16
N ALA A 230 -13.38 -12.99 8.70
CA ALA A 230 -14.20 -11.79 8.56
C ALA A 230 -14.76 -11.30 9.89
N VAL A 231 -14.30 -10.14 10.35
CA VAL A 231 -14.84 -9.41 11.51
C VAL A 231 -16.12 -8.65 11.15
N GLN A 232 -16.37 -8.43 9.86
CA GLN A 232 -17.48 -7.63 9.33
C GLN A 232 -18.26 -8.41 8.27
N GLU A 233 -19.54 -8.09 8.14
CA GLU A 233 -20.38 -8.57 7.04
C GLU A 233 -19.91 -7.94 5.73
N GLU A 234 -19.83 -8.73 4.67
CA GLU A 234 -19.55 -8.28 3.32
C GLU A 234 -20.63 -8.80 2.38
N PHE A 235 -21.12 -7.94 1.48
CA PHE A 235 -22.01 -8.35 0.39
C PHE A 235 -21.22 -8.40 -0.91
N HIS A 236 -21.34 -9.52 -1.62
CA HIS A 236 -20.67 -9.81 -2.87
C HIS A 236 -21.67 -10.24 -3.94
N ILE A 237 -21.25 -10.11 -5.19
CA ILE A 237 -21.87 -10.81 -6.31
C ILE A 237 -20.85 -11.61 -7.08
N VAL A 238 -21.32 -12.67 -7.72
CA VAL A 238 -20.60 -13.39 -8.76
C VAL A 238 -21.34 -13.15 -10.06
N THR A 239 -20.67 -12.56 -11.04
CA THR A 239 -21.21 -12.36 -12.39
C THR A 239 -21.07 -13.63 -13.21
N LEU A 240 -22.11 -13.97 -13.98
CA LEU A 240 -22.19 -15.23 -14.73
C LEU A 240 -22.46 -14.95 -16.22
N ASP A 241 -21.84 -15.76 -17.09
CA ASP A 241 -22.11 -15.71 -18.53
C ASP A 241 -23.44 -16.39 -18.90
N THR A 242 -23.81 -16.35 -20.19
CA THR A 242 -25.04 -16.96 -20.73
C THR A 242 -25.12 -18.48 -20.55
N LYS A 243 -24.00 -19.12 -20.24
CA LYS A 243 -23.92 -20.54 -19.90
C LYS A 243 -23.86 -20.75 -18.39
N HIS A 244 -24.10 -19.74 -17.56
CA HIS A 244 -23.99 -19.74 -16.11
C HIS A 244 -22.60 -20.11 -15.58
N LYS A 245 -21.55 -19.69 -16.29
CA LYS A 245 -20.17 -19.84 -15.84
C LYS A 245 -19.72 -18.58 -15.12
N PRO A 246 -19.07 -18.67 -13.96
CA PRO A 246 -18.51 -17.52 -13.27
C PRO A 246 -17.52 -16.72 -14.14
N ILE A 247 -17.76 -15.41 -14.25
CA ILE A 247 -16.90 -14.44 -14.92
C ILE A 247 -15.97 -13.78 -13.88
N ARG A 248 -16.57 -13.11 -12.88
CA ARG A 248 -15.84 -12.37 -11.84
C ARG A 248 -16.68 -12.20 -10.57
N SER A 249 -16.02 -12.16 -9.41
CA SER A 249 -16.62 -11.78 -8.13
C SER A 249 -16.38 -10.31 -7.83
N HIS A 250 -17.37 -9.60 -7.30
CA HIS A 250 -17.27 -8.20 -6.91
C HIS A 250 -17.80 -8.01 -5.50
N ARG A 251 -17.02 -7.33 -4.65
CA ARG A 251 -17.49 -6.88 -3.34
C ARG A 251 -18.27 -5.58 -3.51
N ILE A 252 -19.52 -5.56 -3.05
CA ILE A 252 -20.42 -4.43 -3.15
C ILE A 252 -20.37 -3.59 -1.87
N THR A 253 -20.42 -4.24 -0.70
CA THR A 253 -20.41 -3.54 0.60
C THR A 253 -19.51 -4.25 1.62
N ILE A 254 -19.12 -3.50 2.65
CA ILE A 254 -18.45 -3.97 3.88
C ILE A 254 -19.13 -3.27 5.05
N GLY A 255 -19.45 -4.02 6.11
CA GLY A 255 -20.23 -3.56 7.26
C GLY A 255 -21.61 -4.23 7.32
N THR A 256 -22.37 -3.93 8.36
CA THR A 256 -23.71 -4.50 8.58
C THR A 256 -24.60 -4.36 7.36
N LEU A 257 -25.32 -5.43 7.03
CA LEU A 257 -26.23 -5.54 5.89
C LEU A 257 -27.51 -4.70 6.10
N ASP A 258 -27.36 -3.38 6.12
CA ASP A 258 -28.49 -2.45 6.06
C ASP A 258 -29.03 -2.40 4.63
N ALA A 259 -30.34 -2.54 4.45
CA ALA A 259 -31.02 -2.48 3.15
C ALA A 259 -30.74 -1.18 2.37
N SER A 260 -30.29 -0.12 3.04
CA SER A 260 -29.82 1.12 2.40
C SER A 260 -28.47 0.98 1.68
N LEU A 261 -27.61 0.05 2.11
CA LEU A 261 -26.24 -0.12 1.59
C LEU A 261 -26.19 -1.00 0.33
N VAL A 262 -27.06 -2.01 0.20
CA VAL A 262 -27.07 -2.94 -0.95
C VAL A 262 -28.03 -2.46 -2.05
N HIS A 263 -27.77 -1.29 -2.62
CA HIS A 263 -28.65 -0.69 -3.63
C HIS A 263 -28.53 -1.39 -5.01
N PRO A 264 -29.63 -1.67 -5.74
CA PRO A 264 -29.57 -2.36 -7.04
C PRO A 264 -28.61 -1.73 -8.05
N ARG A 265 -28.51 -0.39 -8.06
CA ARG A 265 -27.53 0.33 -8.91
C ARG A 265 -26.09 -0.13 -8.68
N GLU A 266 -25.68 -0.32 -7.43
CA GLU A 266 -24.31 -0.71 -7.09
C GLU A 266 -24.06 -2.20 -7.38
N VAL A 267 -25.08 -3.04 -7.22
CA VAL A 267 -25.06 -4.47 -7.56
C VAL A 267 -24.98 -4.67 -9.07
N PHE A 268 -25.85 -4.02 -9.86
CA PHE A 268 -25.93 -4.27 -11.29
C PHE A 268 -24.92 -3.49 -12.13
N ARG A 269 -24.31 -2.41 -11.61
CA ARG A 269 -23.22 -1.68 -12.31
C ARG A 269 -22.05 -2.60 -12.74
N PRO A 270 -21.42 -3.39 -11.83
CA PRO A 270 -20.39 -4.33 -12.24
C PRO A 270 -20.93 -5.49 -13.10
N ALA A 271 -22.17 -5.94 -12.88
CA ALA A 271 -22.78 -6.99 -13.71
C ALA A 271 -22.94 -6.56 -15.18
N ILE A 272 -23.40 -5.33 -15.41
CA ILE A 272 -23.50 -4.73 -16.75
C ILE A 272 -22.10 -4.58 -17.38
N ARG A 273 -21.11 -4.08 -16.62
CA ARG A 273 -19.73 -3.93 -17.11
C ARG A 273 -19.13 -5.27 -17.57
N ASP A 274 -19.45 -6.33 -16.85
CA ASP A 274 -18.93 -7.67 -17.12
C ASP A 274 -19.75 -8.42 -18.18
N ALA A 275 -20.76 -7.78 -18.78
CA ALA A 275 -21.69 -8.37 -19.73
C ALA A 275 -22.36 -9.65 -19.19
N ALA A 276 -22.69 -9.64 -17.89
CA ALA A 276 -23.28 -10.78 -17.21
C ALA A 276 -24.72 -11.02 -17.66
N SER A 277 -25.11 -12.27 -17.90
CA SER A 277 -26.51 -12.64 -18.09
C SER A 277 -27.22 -12.96 -16.78
N ALA A 278 -26.46 -13.28 -15.73
CA ALA A 278 -26.98 -13.59 -14.42
C ALA A 278 -25.97 -13.24 -13.32
N VAL A 279 -26.45 -13.16 -12.08
CA VAL A 279 -25.64 -12.97 -10.88
C VAL A 279 -26.02 -13.98 -9.80
N LEU A 280 -25.03 -14.37 -9.00
CA LEU A 280 -25.21 -15.04 -7.72
C LEU A 280 -24.92 -14.03 -6.61
N LEU A 281 -25.84 -13.87 -5.66
CA LEU A 281 -25.63 -12.99 -4.51
C LEU A 281 -24.97 -13.80 -3.40
N VAL A 282 -24.06 -13.15 -2.65
CA VAL A 282 -23.36 -13.80 -1.55
C VAL A 282 -23.17 -12.80 -0.43
N HIS A 283 -23.45 -13.20 0.80
CA HIS A 283 -22.96 -12.47 1.96
C HIS A 283 -22.49 -13.43 3.05
N ASN A 284 -21.71 -12.93 4.00
CA ASN A 284 -21.28 -13.72 5.15
C ASN A 284 -21.95 -13.26 6.44
N HIS A 285 -22.17 -14.21 7.36
CA HIS A 285 -22.55 -13.94 8.74
C HIS A 285 -21.33 -14.18 9.67
N PRO A 286 -20.65 -13.14 10.16
CA PRO A 286 -19.54 -13.26 11.11
C PRO A 286 -19.92 -13.99 12.40
N SER A 287 -21.20 -13.98 12.78
CA SER A 287 -21.74 -14.72 13.92
C SER A 287 -21.55 -16.23 13.81
N GLY A 288 -21.38 -16.74 12.58
CA GLY A 288 -21.28 -18.17 12.29
C GLY A 288 -22.62 -18.89 12.11
N ASP A 289 -23.75 -18.22 12.33
CA ASP A 289 -25.08 -18.75 12.03
C ASP A 289 -25.50 -18.35 10.60
N PRO A 290 -25.67 -19.30 9.66
CA PRO A 290 -26.06 -19.00 8.28
C PRO A 290 -27.57 -18.81 8.09
N THR A 291 -28.36 -18.76 9.16
CA THR A 291 -29.81 -18.55 9.07
C THR A 291 -30.10 -17.15 8.51
N PRO A 292 -30.79 -17.03 7.36
CA PRO A 292 -31.09 -15.73 6.76
C PRO A 292 -32.00 -14.87 7.66
N SER A 293 -31.71 -13.58 7.73
CA SER A 293 -32.55 -12.57 8.37
C SER A 293 -33.70 -12.12 7.46
N ARG A 294 -34.67 -11.37 8.01
CA ARG A 294 -35.76 -10.78 7.19
C ARG A 294 -35.22 -9.77 6.18
N GLU A 295 -34.16 -9.07 6.57
CA GLU A 295 -33.45 -8.09 5.77
C GLU A 295 -32.80 -8.76 4.55
N ASP A 296 -32.22 -9.96 4.72
CA ASP A 296 -31.64 -10.73 3.63
C ASP A 296 -32.69 -11.13 2.59
N HIS A 297 -33.86 -11.59 3.04
CA HIS A 297 -34.99 -11.89 2.15
C HIS A 297 -35.45 -10.64 1.38
N SER A 298 -35.61 -9.51 2.06
CA SER A 298 -36.04 -8.25 1.44
C SER A 298 -35.03 -7.75 0.39
N VAL A 299 -33.72 -7.82 0.69
CA VAL A 299 -32.66 -7.48 -0.26
C VAL A 299 -32.70 -8.41 -1.48
N THR A 300 -32.87 -9.71 -1.25
CA THR A 300 -32.96 -10.71 -2.32
C THR A 300 -34.12 -10.44 -3.27
N GLU A 301 -35.31 -10.19 -2.72
CA GLU A 301 -36.52 -9.88 -3.49
C GLU A 301 -36.34 -8.62 -4.32
N ARG A 302 -35.87 -7.53 -3.70
CA ARG A 302 -35.63 -6.25 -4.38
C ARG A 302 -34.63 -6.38 -5.53
N LEU A 303 -33.54 -7.11 -5.32
CA LEU A 303 -32.53 -7.33 -6.36
C LEU A 303 -33.06 -8.25 -7.46
N THR A 304 -33.88 -9.24 -7.12
CA THR A 304 -34.52 -10.13 -8.10
C THR A 304 -35.47 -9.36 -9.01
N GLU A 305 -36.28 -8.45 -8.45
CA GLU A 305 -37.17 -7.58 -9.23
C GLU A 305 -36.39 -6.63 -10.14
N ALA A 306 -35.36 -5.97 -9.62
CA ALA A 306 -34.50 -5.09 -10.41
C ALA A 306 -33.77 -5.84 -11.54
N GLY A 307 -33.27 -7.05 -11.26
CA GLY A 307 -32.60 -7.91 -12.24
C GLY A 307 -33.52 -8.30 -13.40
N LYS A 308 -34.80 -8.61 -13.11
CA LYS A 308 -35.82 -8.88 -14.14
C LYS A 308 -36.01 -7.69 -15.09
N LEU A 309 -36.01 -6.46 -14.57
CA LEU A 309 -36.19 -5.25 -15.38
C LEU A 309 -34.99 -4.97 -16.30
N ILE A 310 -33.77 -5.23 -15.83
CA ILE A 310 -32.53 -4.94 -16.57
C ILE A 310 -32.14 -6.11 -17.50
N GLY A 311 -32.72 -7.30 -17.31
CA GLY A 311 -32.40 -8.51 -18.07
C GLY A 311 -31.18 -9.27 -17.54
N ILE A 312 -30.87 -9.12 -16.24
CA ILE A 312 -29.80 -9.87 -15.54
C ILE A 312 -30.43 -10.66 -14.41
N SER A 313 -30.51 -11.98 -14.57
CA SER A 313 -31.19 -12.86 -13.61
C SER A 313 -30.41 -13.00 -12.30
N VAL A 314 -31.09 -12.90 -11.16
CA VAL A 314 -30.53 -13.34 -9.87
C VAL A 314 -30.79 -14.84 -9.74
N LEU A 315 -29.74 -15.67 -9.77
CA LEU A 315 -29.90 -17.13 -9.73
C LEU A 315 -30.21 -17.65 -8.33
N ASP A 316 -29.48 -17.14 -7.34
CA ASP A 316 -29.62 -17.51 -5.94
C ASP A 316 -28.94 -16.47 -5.03
N HIS A 317 -29.17 -16.59 -3.73
CA HIS A 317 -28.48 -15.83 -2.69
C HIS A 317 -27.95 -16.79 -1.63
N ILE A 318 -26.62 -16.85 -1.50
CA ILE A 318 -25.93 -17.76 -0.59
C ILE A 318 -25.42 -17.00 0.64
N VAL A 319 -25.81 -17.48 1.82
CA VAL A 319 -25.26 -17.07 3.12
C VAL A 319 -24.07 -17.95 3.45
N VAL A 320 -22.90 -17.34 3.64
CA VAL A 320 -21.64 -18.00 3.98
C VAL A 320 -21.39 -17.85 5.48
N ALA A 321 -21.32 -18.95 6.21
CA ALA A 321 -20.97 -18.93 7.63
C ALA A 321 -19.85 -19.95 7.93
N ARG A 322 -19.30 -19.87 9.15
CA ARG A 322 -18.09 -20.61 9.56
C ARG A 322 -18.15 -22.12 9.30
N GLN A 323 -19.31 -22.74 9.49
CA GLN A 323 -19.46 -24.19 9.41
C GLN A 323 -20.21 -24.68 8.17
N ARG A 324 -21.06 -23.85 7.55
CA ARG A 324 -21.85 -24.23 6.38
C ARG A 324 -22.30 -22.99 5.60
N CYS A 325 -22.62 -23.19 4.33
CA CYS A 325 -23.31 -22.21 3.51
C CYS A 325 -24.77 -22.62 3.34
N VAL A 326 -25.68 -21.65 3.21
CA VAL A 326 -27.12 -21.87 3.05
C VAL A 326 -27.64 -21.02 1.90
N SER A 327 -28.54 -21.57 1.09
CA SER A 327 -29.29 -20.82 0.09
C SER A 327 -30.57 -20.25 0.69
N ILE A 328 -30.78 -18.94 0.52
CA ILE A 328 -32.04 -18.30 0.94
C ILE A 328 -33.23 -18.92 0.21
N ARG A 329 -33.05 -19.32 -1.05
CA ARG A 329 -34.11 -19.94 -1.86
C ARG A 329 -34.60 -21.26 -1.30
N GLU A 330 -33.74 -22.04 -0.63
CA GLU A 330 -34.11 -23.32 0.01
C GLU A 330 -34.67 -23.15 1.43
N CYS A 331 -34.51 -21.97 2.03
CA CYS A 331 -35.07 -21.62 3.34
C CYS A 331 -36.46 -20.98 3.28
N SER A 332 -36.96 -20.70 2.07
CA SER A 332 -38.21 -19.96 1.81
C SER A 332 -39.42 -20.87 1.63
#